data_AF-C7G9C9-F1
#
_entry.id   AF-C7G9C9-F1
#
_cell.length_a   1.000
_cell.length_b   1.000
_cell.length_c   1.000
_cell.angle_alpha   90.00
_cell.angle_beta   90.00
_cell.angle_gamma   90.00
#
_symmetry.space_group_name_H-M   'P 1'
#
loop_
_entity.id
_entity.type
_entity.pdbx_description
1 polymer ?
#
loop_
_entity_poly.entity_id
_entity_poly.type
_entity_poly.pdbx_seq_one_letter_code
_entity_poly.pdbx_strand_id
1 'polypeptide(L)'
;MEETLINRTMPNSREAEQSVIGSMIMDKDAILTAMEMLISEDFYYKQYGILFDTMIELYSKGLPVDLVTLQNKLKEKDVPAEIASLEFVRDLLNAVPTSANVKYYAQIVKDNSMRRKLIKLNEEIENECYMGKESVETVMDITEKKVFDLLSTRGGGGDYVPIRQVVMNALEKIENAAKTSGTVTGIPTGFIDLDYRTAGLQPSDLILIAARPSMGKTALRHKSASHVVFQPEENLFLFLQPLSYYFSIFANFVYCGSHTRLTVPIG
;
A
#
# COMPACT_ATOMS: atom_id res chain seq x y z
N MET A 1 -23.37 29.46 -16.28
CA MET A 1 -22.49 28.56 -15.54
C MET A 1 -23.20 28.29 -14.23
N GLU A 2 -23.86 27.14 -14.12
CA GLU A 2 -24.54 26.74 -12.89
C GLU A 2 -23.48 26.52 -11.81
N GLU A 3 -23.39 27.41 -10.83
CA GLU A 3 -22.83 27.07 -9.53
C GLU A 3 -23.76 26.03 -8.92
N THR A 4 -23.46 24.75 -9.17
CA THR A 4 -24.03 23.66 -8.39
C THR A 4 -23.67 23.95 -6.94
N LEU A 5 -24.66 24.33 -6.13
CA LEU A 5 -24.55 24.44 -4.68
C LEU A 5 -23.90 23.15 -4.17
N ILE A 6 -22.58 23.19 -3.92
CA ILE A 6 -21.85 22.05 -3.35
C ILE A 6 -22.33 21.97 -1.90
N ASN A 7 -23.38 21.20 -1.69
CA ASN A 7 -23.84 20.86 -0.36
C ASN A 7 -22.68 20.10 0.29
N ARG A 8 -22.04 20.71 1.31
CA ARG A 8 -20.86 20.17 2.01
C ARG A 8 -21.22 18.94 2.84
N THR A 9 -21.68 17.91 2.15
CA THR A 9 -22.00 16.61 2.70
C THR A 9 -20.81 15.71 2.43
N MET A 10 -20.40 14.96 3.45
CA MET A 10 -19.32 13.99 3.28
C MET A 10 -19.72 12.97 2.20
N PRO A 11 -18.82 12.63 1.26
CA PRO A 11 -19.07 11.65 0.22
C PRO A 11 -19.57 10.33 0.81
N ASN A 12 -20.77 9.95 0.42
CA ASN A 12 -21.43 8.72 0.84
C ASN A 12 -22.27 8.17 -0.31
N SER A 13 -22.54 6.87 -0.25
CA SER A 13 -23.50 6.23 -1.15
C SER A 13 -24.27 5.20 -0.34
N ARG A 14 -25.45 5.60 0.15
CA ARG A 14 -26.31 4.73 0.94
C ARG A 14 -26.69 3.46 0.16
N GLU A 15 -27.02 3.62 -1.13
CA GLU A 15 -27.39 2.51 -2.00
C GLU A 15 -26.25 1.49 -2.15
N ALA A 16 -25.01 1.93 -2.33
CA ALA A 16 -23.86 1.04 -2.43
C ALA A 16 -23.58 0.33 -1.09
N GLU A 17 -23.64 1.04 0.03
CA GLU A 17 -23.44 0.44 1.37
C GLU A 17 -24.51 -0.61 1.67
N GLN A 18 -25.78 -0.32 1.39
CA GLN A 18 -26.88 -1.27 1.49
C GLN A 18 -26.64 -2.47 0.58
N SER A 19 -26.13 -2.23 -0.63
CA SER A 19 -25.91 -3.29 -1.61
C SER A 19 -24.82 -4.27 -1.23
N VAL A 20 -23.74 -3.78 -0.61
CA VAL A 20 -22.68 -4.63 -0.08
C VAL A 20 -23.23 -5.54 1.03
N ILE A 21 -23.91 -4.97 2.03
CA ILE A 21 -24.44 -5.73 3.17
C ILE A 21 -25.51 -6.74 2.71
N GLY A 22 -26.42 -6.34 1.82
CA GLY A 22 -27.43 -7.25 1.26
C GLY A 22 -26.81 -8.40 0.47
N SER A 23 -25.77 -8.13 -0.32
CA SER A 23 -25.03 -9.16 -1.06
C SER A 23 -24.35 -10.17 -0.12
N MET A 24 -23.78 -9.70 0.99
CA MET A 24 -23.14 -10.53 2.01
C MET A 24 -24.11 -11.46 2.74
N ILE A 25 -25.37 -11.05 2.92
CA ILE A 25 -26.41 -11.92 3.52
C ILE A 25 -26.87 -12.98 2.50
N MET A 26 -26.92 -12.62 1.22
CA MET A 26 -27.41 -13.51 0.16
C MET A 26 -26.40 -14.61 -0.20
N ASP A 27 -25.11 -14.29 -0.18
CA ASP A 27 -24.05 -15.20 -0.63
C ASP A 27 -22.82 -15.14 0.28
N LYS A 28 -22.28 -16.32 0.62
CA LYS A 28 -21.07 -16.46 1.43
C LYS A 28 -19.82 -16.03 0.68
N ASP A 29 -19.79 -16.20 -0.64
CA ASP A 29 -18.63 -15.80 -1.46
C ASP A 29 -18.52 -14.27 -1.56
N ALA A 30 -19.67 -13.58 -1.45
CA ALA A 30 -19.71 -12.13 -1.36
C ALA A 30 -19.10 -11.60 -0.06
N ILE A 31 -19.18 -12.36 1.04
CA ILE A 31 -18.52 -12.02 2.32
C ILE A 31 -17.01 -11.99 2.15
N LEU A 32 -16.43 -13.01 1.52
CA LEU A 32 -14.99 -13.07 1.25
C LEU A 32 -14.52 -11.87 0.43
N THR A 33 -15.22 -11.59 -0.67
CA THR A 33 -14.90 -10.46 -1.55
C THR A 33 -14.99 -9.12 -0.81
N ALA A 34 -16.01 -8.93 0.02
CA ALA A 34 -16.20 -7.69 0.77
C ALA A 34 -15.16 -7.53 1.90
N MET A 35 -14.81 -8.62 2.59
CA MET A 35 -13.80 -8.65 3.65
C MET A 35 -12.39 -8.30 3.14
N GLU A 36 -12.05 -8.69 1.91
CA GLU A 36 -10.76 -8.35 1.30
C GLU A 36 -10.66 -6.86 0.92
N MET A 37 -11.78 -6.22 0.56
CA MET A 37 -11.78 -4.86 0.03
C MET A 37 -12.08 -3.78 1.07
N LEU A 38 -12.91 -4.10 2.07
CA LEU A 38 -13.51 -3.14 2.98
C LEU A 38 -13.19 -3.46 4.44
N ILE A 39 -13.14 -2.39 5.24
CA ILE A 39 -13.16 -2.46 6.70
C ILE A 39 -14.42 -1.80 7.25
N SER A 40 -14.81 -2.08 8.49
CA SER A 40 -16.00 -1.52 9.13
C SER A 40 -16.01 0.02 9.15
N GLU A 41 -14.84 0.66 9.20
CA GLU A 41 -14.65 2.11 9.16
C GLU A 41 -14.88 2.74 7.77
N ASP A 42 -14.89 1.93 6.71
CA ASP A 42 -15.13 2.41 5.34
C ASP A 42 -16.61 2.71 5.08
N PHE A 43 -17.53 2.33 5.97
CA PHE A 43 -18.95 2.68 5.89
C PHE A 43 -19.21 4.07 6.47
N TYR A 44 -20.02 4.86 5.77
CA TYR A 44 -20.45 6.17 6.27
C TYR A 44 -21.44 6.03 7.43
N TYR A 45 -22.42 5.15 7.27
CA TYR A 45 -23.40 4.89 8.31
C TYR A 45 -22.87 3.83 9.27
N LYS A 46 -22.74 4.20 10.55
CA LYS A 46 -22.27 3.30 11.62
C LYS A 46 -23.08 1.99 11.68
N GLN A 47 -24.36 2.05 11.33
CA GLN A 47 -25.25 0.89 11.28
C GLN A 47 -24.71 -0.21 10.37
N TYR A 48 -24.25 0.14 9.16
CA TYR A 48 -23.68 -0.83 8.22
C TYR A 48 -22.30 -1.31 8.66
N GLY A 49 -21.49 -0.45 9.26
CA GLY A 49 -20.19 -0.85 9.84
C GLY A 49 -20.33 -1.90 10.95
N ILE A 50 -21.33 -1.76 11.84
CA ILE A 50 -21.63 -2.75 12.89
C ILE A 50 -22.12 -4.07 12.29
N LEU A 51 -22.98 -4.00 11.26
CA LEU A 51 -23.44 -5.19 10.56
C LEU A 51 -22.29 -5.92 9.88
N PHE A 52 -21.43 -5.20 9.15
CA PHE A 52 -20.26 -5.74 8.49
C PHE A 52 -19.32 -6.47 9.46
N ASP A 53 -18.96 -5.82 10.57
CA ASP A 53 -18.11 -6.41 11.61
C ASP A 53 -18.74 -7.68 12.22
N THR A 54 -20.05 -7.65 12.47
CA THR A 54 -20.77 -8.80 13.01
C THR A 54 -20.83 -9.97 12.01
N MET A 55 -20.97 -9.68 10.71
CA MET A 55 -20.92 -10.71 9.66
C MET A 55 -19.54 -11.35 9.55
N ILE A 56 -18.46 -10.56 9.64
CA ILE A 56 -17.09 -11.07 9.65
C ILE A 56 -16.85 -11.94 10.90
N GLU A 57 -17.35 -11.53 12.06
CA GLU A 57 -17.21 -12.33 13.29
C GLU A 57 -17.94 -13.69 13.18
N LEU A 58 -19.15 -13.70 12.61
CA LEU A 58 -19.89 -14.94 12.37
C LEU A 58 -19.17 -15.84 11.36
N TYR A 59 -18.68 -15.25 10.26
CA TYR A 59 -17.95 -15.95 9.22
C TYR A 59 -16.64 -16.56 9.73
N SER A 60 -15.86 -15.82 10.52
CA SER A 60 -14.61 -16.30 11.12
C SER A 60 -14.82 -17.42 12.14
N LYS A 61 -15.99 -17.47 12.78
CA LYS A 61 -16.42 -18.59 13.65
C LYS A 61 -16.96 -19.80 12.88
N GLY A 62 -17.01 -19.74 11.55
CA GLY A 62 -17.58 -20.79 10.71
C GLY A 62 -19.10 -20.93 10.84
N LEU A 63 -19.78 -19.92 11.42
CA LEU A 63 -21.23 -19.92 11.55
C LEU A 63 -21.86 -19.39 10.23
N PRO A 64 -23.03 -19.91 9.82
CA PRO A 64 -23.74 -19.33 8.69
C PRO A 64 -24.14 -17.89 9.02
N VAL A 65 -23.98 -16.99 8.06
CA VAL A 65 -24.46 -15.60 8.15
C VAL A 65 -25.84 -15.56 7.52
N ASP A 66 -26.86 -15.77 8.34
CA ASP A 66 -28.26 -15.66 7.95
C ASP A 66 -29.01 -14.65 8.82
N LEU A 67 -30.25 -14.35 8.44
CA LEU A 67 -31.06 -13.33 9.11
C LEU A 67 -31.28 -13.62 10.61
N VAL A 68 -31.33 -14.90 10.98
CA VAL A 68 -31.59 -15.35 12.36
C VAL A 68 -30.32 -15.30 13.21
N THR A 69 -29.21 -15.84 12.71
CA THR A 69 -27.90 -15.82 13.37
C THR A 69 -27.38 -14.40 13.54
N LEU A 70 -27.53 -13.57 12.51
CA LEU A 70 -27.15 -12.15 12.58
C LEU A 70 -27.94 -11.44 13.67
N GLN A 71 -29.26 -11.66 13.77
CA GLN A 71 -30.07 -11.06 14.83
C GLN A 71 -29.69 -11.53 16.22
N ASN A 72 -29.48 -12.83 16.40
CA ASN A 72 -29.06 -13.38 17.68
C ASN A 72 -27.73 -12.74 18.12
N LYS A 73 -26.80 -12.58 17.18
CA LYS A 73 -25.50 -11.95 17.45
C LYS A 73 -25.61 -10.46 17.76
N LEU A 74 -26.47 -9.73 17.05
CA LEU A 74 -26.73 -8.31 17.31
C LEU A 74 -27.39 -8.08 18.67
N LYS A 75 -28.31 -8.98 19.08
CA LYS A 75 -28.91 -8.96 20.42
C LYS A 75 -27.89 -9.25 21.52
N GLU A 76 -26.99 -10.21 21.31
CA GLU A 76 -25.89 -10.48 22.26
C GLU A 76 -24.96 -9.27 22.43
N LYS A 77 -24.75 -8.49 21.38
CA LYS A 77 -23.89 -7.29 21.38
C LYS A 77 -24.57 -6.02 21.93
N ASP A 78 -25.83 -6.11 22.37
CA ASP A 78 -26.62 -4.97 22.90
C ASP A 78 -26.68 -3.77 21.93
N VAL A 79 -26.73 -4.06 20.62
CA VAL A 79 -26.81 -3.05 19.55
C VAL A 79 -28.21 -2.41 19.57
N PRO A 80 -28.37 -1.10 19.22
CA PRO A 80 -29.67 -0.45 19.18
C PRO A 80 -30.74 -1.25 18.43
N ALA A 81 -31.94 -1.34 19.03
CA ALA A 81 -33.05 -2.14 18.52
C ALA A 81 -33.46 -1.78 17.07
N GLU A 82 -33.23 -0.53 16.65
CA GLU A 82 -33.48 -0.06 15.29
C GLU A 82 -32.63 -0.78 14.24
N ILE A 83 -31.37 -1.11 14.58
CA ILE A 83 -30.42 -1.80 13.68
C ILE A 83 -30.66 -3.31 13.72
N ALA A 84 -31.07 -3.83 14.87
CA ALA A 84 -31.42 -5.23 15.06
C ALA A 84 -32.83 -5.59 14.54
N SER A 85 -33.57 -4.62 14.00
CA SER A 85 -34.92 -4.81 13.45
C SER A 85 -34.91 -5.78 12.27
N LEU A 86 -35.86 -6.70 12.27
CA LEU A 86 -36.08 -7.66 11.20
C LEU A 86 -36.57 -6.99 9.91
N GLU A 87 -37.24 -5.85 10.02
CA GLU A 87 -37.64 -5.04 8.86
C GLU A 87 -36.43 -4.42 8.18
N PHE A 88 -35.51 -3.85 8.96
CA PHE A 88 -34.30 -3.22 8.42
C PHE A 88 -33.44 -4.19 7.60
N VAL A 89 -33.22 -5.41 8.11
CA VAL A 89 -32.43 -6.42 7.39
C VAL A 89 -33.17 -6.95 6.16
N ARG A 90 -34.51 -7.01 6.19
CA ARG A 90 -35.31 -7.36 5.00
C ARG A 90 -35.24 -6.28 3.93
N ASP A 91 -35.27 -5.01 4.31
CA ASP A 91 -35.12 -3.91 3.35
C ASP A 91 -33.76 -3.95 2.66
N LEU A 92 -32.70 -4.36 3.35
CA LEU A 92 -31.37 -4.57 2.76
C LEU A 92 -31.37 -5.68 1.71
N LEU A 93 -32.09 -6.77 1.95
CA LEU A 93 -32.24 -7.85 0.97
C LEU A 93 -33.05 -7.41 -0.25
N ASN A 94 -34.12 -6.64 -0.04
CA ASN A 94 -34.96 -6.13 -1.12
C ASN A 94 -34.26 -5.08 -1.98
N ALA A 95 -33.27 -4.36 -1.44
CA ALA A 95 -32.50 -3.37 -2.16
C ALA A 95 -31.49 -3.99 -3.15
N VAL A 96 -31.15 -5.28 -3.00
CA VAL A 96 -30.11 -5.94 -3.80
C VAL A 96 -30.71 -6.91 -4.81
N PRO A 97 -30.62 -6.60 -6.12
CA PRO A 97 -31.11 -7.50 -7.16
C PRO A 97 -30.20 -8.72 -7.39
N THR A 98 -28.88 -8.60 -7.13
CA THR A 98 -27.91 -9.70 -7.29
C THR A 98 -26.66 -9.52 -6.44
N SER A 99 -26.15 -10.61 -5.85
CA SER A 99 -24.87 -10.65 -5.12
C SER A 99 -23.63 -10.59 -6.02
N ALA A 100 -23.79 -10.87 -7.33
CA ALA A 100 -22.67 -10.97 -8.27
C ALA A 100 -21.86 -9.67 -8.42
N ASN A 101 -22.49 -8.52 -8.17
CA ASN A 101 -21.88 -7.20 -8.32
C ASN A 101 -21.28 -6.64 -7.02
N VAL A 102 -21.13 -7.46 -5.97
CA VAL A 102 -20.58 -7.02 -4.68
C VAL A 102 -19.25 -6.28 -4.81
N LYS A 103 -18.36 -6.74 -5.71
CA LYS A 103 -17.06 -6.10 -5.96
C LYS A 103 -17.19 -4.65 -6.44
N TYR A 104 -18.17 -4.40 -7.32
CA TYR A 104 -18.43 -3.06 -7.86
C TYR A 104 -18.97 -2.13 -6.77
N TYR A 105 -19.95 -2.58 -5.98
CA TYR A 105 -20.48 -1.80 -4.87
C TYR A 105 -19.43 -1.56 -3.78
N ALA A 106 -18.60 -2.55 -3.48
CA ALA A 106 -17.50 -2.42 -2.53
C ALA A 106 -16.49 -1.37 -3.00
N GLN A 107 -16.17 -1.31 -4.30
CA GLN A 107 -15.31 -0.26 -4.84
C GLN A 107 -15.91 1.14 -4.63
N ILE A 108 -17.21 1.31 -4.87
CA ILE A 108 -17.90 2.60 -4.64
C ILE A 108 -17.80 3.02 -3.16
N VAL A 109 -18.02 2.09 -2.23
CA VAL A 109 -17.88 2.36 -0.79
C VAL A 109 -16.44 2.74 -0.45
N LYS A 110 -15.46 2.01 -0.99
CA LYS A 110 -14.03 2.28 -0.78
C LYS A 110 -13.61 3.65 -1.30
N ASP A 111 -14.04 4.01 -2.49
CA ASP A 111 -13.74 5.30 -3.11
C ASP A 111 -14.34 6.45 -2.29
N ASN A 112 -15.58 6.30 -1.81
CA ASN A 112 -16.21 7.28 -0.93
C ASN A 112 -15.50 7.38 0.43
N SER A 113 -15.10 6.25 1.03
CA SER A 113 -14.29 6.24 2.26
C SER A 113 -12.97 6.98 2.07
N MET A 114 -12.27 6.72 0.96
CA MET A 114 -11.02 7.41 0.64
C MET A 114 -11.22 8.92 0.49
N ARG A 115 -12.27 9.35 -0.20
CA ARG A 115 -12.62 10.78 -0.30
C ARG A 115 -12.87 11.40 1.07
N ARG A 116 -13.55 10.70 1.98
CA ARG A 116 -13.76 11.17 3.36
C ARG A 116 -12.45 11.28 4.14
N LYS A 117 -11.57 10.28 4.03
CA LYS A 117 -10.24 10.29 4.67
C LYS A 117 -9.39 11.47 4.19
N LEU A 118 -9.40 11.75 2.89
CA LEU A 118 -8.72 12.91 2.30
C LEU A 118 -9.28 14.25 2.79
N ILE A 119 -10.61 14.38 2.89
CA ILE A 119 -11.24 15.60 3.43
C ILE A 119 -10.81 15.84 4.87
N LYS A 120 -10.86 14.81 5.72
CA LYS A 120 -10.42 14.92 7.12
C LYS A 120 -8.94 15.28 7.24
N LEU A 121 -8.09 14.69 6.41
CA LEU A 121 -6.67 15.01 6.39
C LEU A 121 -6.44 16.49 6.05
N ASN A 122 -7.16 17.03 5.06
CA ASN A 122 -7.06 18.45 4.73
C ASN A 122 -7.55 19.35 5.88
N GLU A 123 -8.64 18.98 6.56
CA GLU A 123 -9.13 19.71 7.74
C GLU A 123 -8.09 19.68 8.88
N GLU A 124 -7.39 18.56 9.10
CA GLU A 124 -6.31 18.49 10.08
C GLU A 124 -5.14 19.40 9.71
N ILE A 125 -4.68 19.37 8.45
CA ILE A 125 -3.59 20.22 7.95
C ILE A 125 -3.96 21.70 8.04
N GLU A 126 -5.20 22.04 7.69
CA GLU A 126 -5.73 23.40 7.81
C GLU A 126 -5.68 23.88 9.26
N ASN A 127 -6.14 23.05 10.21
CA ASN A 127 -6.09 23.35 11.64
C ASN A 127 -4.66 23.50 12.17
N GLU A 128 -3.74 22.63 11.75
CA GLU A 128 -2.31 22.71 12.10
C GLU A 128 -1.68 24.03 11.60
N CYS A 129 -2.00 24.44 10.37
CA CYS A 129 -1.57 25.72 9.79
C CYS A 129 -2.09 26.93 10.58
N TYR A 130 -3.37 26.92 10.99
CA TYR A 130 -3.95 28.01 11.78
C TYR A 130 -3.43 28.07 13.21
N MET A 131 -3.11 26.91 13.83
CA MET A 131 -2.58 26.87 15.19
C MET A 131 -1.17 27.48 15.30
N GLY A 132 -0.35 27.37 14.26
CA GLY A 132 0.98 28.00 14.18
C GLY A 132 1.96 27.58 15.29
N LYS A 133 1.78 26.41 15.90
CA LYS A 133 2.60 25.92 17.03
C LYS A 133 3.95 25.33 16.59
N GLU A 134 4.00 24.77 15.38
CA GLU A 134 5.17 24.05 14.86
C GLU A 134 5.80 24.81 13.69
N SER A 135 7.04 24.44 13.35
CA SER A 135 7.71 25.00 12.18
C SER A 135 7.07 24.49 10.89
N VAL A 136 7.14 25.28 9.81
CA VAL A 136 6.58 24.91 8.51
C VAL A 136 7.20 23.60 7.97
N GLU A 137 8.49 23.38 8.21
CA GLU A 137 9.19 22.14 7.82
C GLU A 137 8.57 20.92 8.51
N THR A 138 8.31 21.02 9.82
CA THR A 138 7.68 19.94 10.58
C THR A 138 6.27 19.61 10.09
N VAL A 139 5.46 20.63 9.79
CA VAL A 139 4.09 20.43 9.27
C VAL A 139 4.13 19.77 7.88
N MET A 140 5.09 20.12 7.03
CA MET A 140 5.27 19.45 5.74
C MET A 140 5.65 17.98 5.90
N ASP A 141 6.59 17.65 6.78
CA ASP A 141 7.00 16.26 7.06
C ASP A 141 5.83 15.41 7.59
N ILE A 142 5.05 15.96 8.53
CA ILE A 142 3.85 15.31 9.07
C ILE A 142 2.82 15.09 7.96
N THR A 143 2.60 16.09 7.11
CA THR A 143 1.67 16.02 5.99
C THR A 143 2.08 14.93 5.00
N GLU A 144 3.35 14.90 4.59
CA GLU A 144 3.88 13.89 3.68
C GLU A 144 3.67 12.48 4.22
N LYS A 145 3.98 12.28 5.51
CA LYS A 145 3.77 11.01 6.19
C LYS A 145 2.29 10.61 6.21
N LYS A 146 1.37 11.51 6.58
CA LYS A 146 -0.07 11.23 6.62
C LYS A 146 -0.62 10.89 5.24
N VAL A 147 -0.19 11.58 4.18
CA VAL A 147 -0.58 11.27 2.80
C VAL A 147 -0.05 9.89 2.39
N PHE A 148 1.19 9.57 2.73
CA PHE A 148 1.78 8.27 2.47
C PHE A 148 1.02 7.13 3.17
N ASP A 149 0.61 7.33 4.42
CA ASP A 149 -0.19 6.36 5.19
C ASP A 149 -1.58 6.12 4.57
N LEU A 150 -2.20 7.14 3.97
CA LEU A 150 -3.44 6.96 3.20
C LEU A 150 -3.22 6.16 1.91
N LEU A 151 -2.09 6.36 1.25
CA LEU A 151 -1.74 5.61 0.03
C LEU A 151 -1.44 4.14 0.34
N SER A 152 -0.75 3.84 1.45
CA SER A 152 -0.49 2.46 1.87
C SER A 152 -1.80 1.73 2.26
N THR A 153 -2.79 2.47 2.77
CA THR A 153 -4.15 1.93 3.06
C THR A 153 -4.94 1.54 1.81
N ARG A 154 -4.56 1.99 0.60
CA ARG A 154 -5.13 1.43 -0.66
C ARG A 154 -4.78 -0.05 -0.85
N GLY A 155 -3.70 -0.53 -0.23
CA GLY A 155 -3.20 -1.89 -0.32
C GLY A 155 -3.64 -2.81 0.83
N GLY A 156 -4.90 -2.71 1.26
CA GLY A 156 -5.52 -3.58 2.28
C GLY A 156 -5.53 -5.09 1.93
N GLY A 157 -5.04 -5.47 0.77
CA GLY A 157 -4.41 -6.76 0.54
C GLY A 157 -3.07 -6.48 -0.11
N GLY A 158 -1.97 -6.81 0.56
CA GLY A 158 -0.76 -7.14 -0.19
C GLY A 158 -1.22 -8.18 -1.20
N ASP A 159 -1.06 -7.90 -2.49
CA ASP A 159 -1.41 -8.83 -3.57
C ASP A 159 -0.90 -10.21 -3.16
N TYR A 160 -1.82 -11.11 -2.76
CA TYR A 160 -1.46 -12.50 -2.52
C TYR A 160 -1.16 -13.07 -3.90
N VAL A 161 0.08 -12.92 -4.34
CA VAL A 161 0.55 -13.51 -5.59
C VAL A 161 0.53 -15.02 -5.36
N PRO A 162 -0.26 -15.79 -6.12
CA PRO A 162 -0.29 -17.24 -5.98
C PRO A 162 1.14 -17.79 -6.05
N ILE A 163 1.49 -18.74 -5.17
CA ILE A 163 2.86 -19.30 -5.13
C ILE A 163 3.32 -19.81 -6.50
N ARG A 164 2.38 -20.33 -7.31
CA ARG A 164 2.62 -20.74 -8.69
C ARG A 164 3.16 -19.59 -9.55
N GLN A 165 2.62 -18.39 -9.44
CA GLN A 165 3.08 -17.23 -10.20
C GLN A 165 4.46 -16.76 -9.72
N VAL A 166 4.72 -16.77 -8.41
CA VAL A 166 6.05 -16.48 -7.86
C VAL A 166 7.10 -17.48 -8.38
N VAL A 167 6.76 -18.77 -8.39
CA VAL A 167 7.64 -19.84 -8.88
C VAL A 167 7.89 -19.71 -10.39
N MET A 168 6.86 -19.39 -11.18
CA MET A 168 7.04 -19.16 -12.63
C MET A 168 7.92 -17.95 -12.90
N ASN A 169 7.71 -16.83 -12.21
CA ASN A 169 8.56 -15.64 -12.32
C ASN A 169 10.01 -15.94 -11.89
N ALA A 170 10.21 -16.78 -10.87
CA ALA A 170 11.54 -17.19 -10.42
C ALA A 170 12.24 -18.09 -11.45
N LEU A 171 11.52 -19.05 -12.05
CA LEU A 171 12.06 -19.90 -13.12
C LEU A 171 12.42 -19.10 -14.37
N GLU A 172 11.59 -18.13 -14.76
CA GLU A 172 11.86 -17.24 -15.88
C GLU A 172 13.12 -16.40 -15.65
N LYS A 173 13.31 -15.88 -14.42
CA LYS A 173 14.56 -15.20 -14.04
C LYS A 173 15.79 -16.12 -14.14
N ILE A 174 15.66 -17.38 -13.71
CA ILE A 174 16.75 -18.36 -13.82
C ILE A 174 17.07 -18.68 -15.28
N GLU A 175 16.05 -18.86 -16.12
CA GLU A 175 16.24 -19.08 -17.56
C GLU A 175 16.91 -17.88 -18.25
N ASN A 176 16.50 -16.65 -17.91
CA ASN A 176 17.11 -15.44 -18.48
C ASN A 176 18.56 -15.28 -18.03
N ALA A 177 18.87 -15.60 -16.77
CA ALA A 177 20.25 -15.65 -16.27
C ALA A 177 21.08 -16.73 -16.98
N ALA A 178 20.49 -17.89 -17.30
CA ALA A 178 21.17 -18.98 -18.02
C ALA A 178 21.35 -18.71 -19.52
N LYS A 179 20.43 -17.96 -20.16
CA LYS A 179 20.51 -17.58 -21.58
C LYS A 179 21.51 -16.46 -21.84
N THR A 180 21.84 -15.66 -20.82
CA THR A 180 22.86 -14.63 -20.91
C THR A 180 24.25 -15.28 -20.94
N SER A 181 24.88 -15.30 -22.10
CA SER A 181 26.20 -15.90 -22.33
C SER A 181 27.38 -15.13 -21.71
N GLY A 182 27.10 -14.16 -20.83
CA GLY A 182 28.10 -13.38 -20.10
C GLY A 182 28.24 -13.90 -18.67
N THR A 183 29.45 -13.84 -18.11
CA THR A 183 29.76 -14.27 -16.73
C THR A 183 29.14 -13.38 -15.64
N VAL A 184 28.41 -12.33 -16.01
CA VAL A 184 27.90 -11.29 -15.11
C VAL A 184 26.40 -11.17 -15.34
N THR A 185 25.61 -11.58 -14.33
CA THR A 185 24.13 -11.53 -14.36
C THR A 185 23.59 -10.21 -13.81
N GLY A 186 24.38 -9.53 -12.98
CA GLY A 186 24.10 -8.20 -12.44
C GLY A 186 24.85 -7.09 -13.17
N ILE A 187 24.88 -5.90 -12.58
CA ILE A 187 25.58 -4.73 -13.12
C ILE A 187 27.09 -4.92 -12.91
N PRO A 188 27.93 -4.91 -13.95
CA PRO A 188 29.36 -5.09 -13.79
C PRO A 188 30.01 -3.86 -13.12
N THR A 189 30.95 -4.13 -12.23
CA THR A 189 31.72 -3.10 -11.53
C THR A 189 32.88 -2.56 -12.36
N GLY A 190 33.28 -3.28 -13.42
CA GLY A 190 34.45 -2.98 -14.24
C GLY A 190 35.74 -3.59 -13.72
N PHE A 191 35.66 -4.35 -12.62
CA PHE A 191 36.74 -5.18 -12.11
C PHE A 191 36.43 -6.65 -12.46
N ILE A 192 37.10 -7.16 -13.49
CA ILE A 192 36.85 -8.51 -14.05
C ILE A 192 36.89 -9.59 -12.95
N ASP A 193 37.89 -9.55 -12.08
CA ASP A 193 38.05 -10.53 -11.00
C ASP A 193 36.94 -10.44 -9.94
N LEU A 194 36.43 -9.23 -9.68
CA LEU A 194 35.34 -9.01 -8.73
C LEU A 194 34.02 -9.48 -9.35
N ASP A 195 33.76 -9.06 -10.58
CA ASP A 195 32.55 -9.42 -11.33
C ASP A 195 32.46 -10.93 -11.56
N TYR A 196 33.58 -11.61 -11.77
CA TYR A 196 33.62 -13.08 -11.85
C TYR A 196 33.25 -13.75 -10.52
N ARG A 197 33.64 -13.16 -9.38
CA ARG A 197 33.36 -13.72 -8.05
C ARG A 197 31.97 -13.38 -7.53
N THR A 198 31.41 -12.23 -7.91
CA THR A 198 30.10 -11.75 -7.44
C THR A 198 29.00 -11.86 -8.48
N ALA A 199 29.33 -12.25 -9.71
CA ALA A 199 28.44 -12.17 -10.88
C ALA A 199 27.90 -10.76 -11.13
N GLY A 200 28.67 -9.72 -10.78
CA GLY A 200 28.27 -8.31 -10.80
C GLY A 200 27.52 -7.87 -9.54
N LEU A 201 26.88 -6.69 -9.59
CA LEU A 201 26.03 -6.14 -8.54
C LEU A 201 24.57 -6.53 -8.84
N GLN A 202 23.94 -7.32 -7.98
CA GLN A 202 22.58 -7.79 -8.21
C GLN A 202 21.53 -6.74 -7.80
N PRO A 203 20.42 -6.61 -8.54
CA PRO A 203 19.29 -5.78 -8.13
C PRO A 203 18.76 -6.24 -6.76
N SER A 204 18.37 -5.28 -5.92
CA SER A 204 17.87 -5.49 -4.55
C SER A 204 18.90 -5.86 -3.47
N ASP A 205 20.18 -6.05 -3.82
CA ASP A 205 21.23 -6.29 -2.82
C ASP A 205 21.74 -5.00 -2.17
N LEU A 206 22.00 -5.06 -0.85
CA LEU A 206 22.71 -4.00 -0.13
C LEU A 206 24.21 -4.35 -0.04
N ILE A 207 25.03 -3.65 -0.83
CA ILE A 207 26.47 -3.93 -0.94
C ILE A 207 27.27 -2.97 -0.06
N LEU A 208 27.83 -3.51 1.03
CA LEU A 208 28.62 -2.75 2.01
C LEU A 208 30.11 -2.86 1.70
N ILE A 209 30.74 -1.74 1.36
CA ILE A 209 32.20 -1.65 1.23
C ILE A 209 32.78 -1.21 2.57
N ALA A 210 33.58 -2.02 3.24
CA ALA A 210 34.26 -1.64 4.49
C ALA A 210 35.78 -1.66 4.29
N ALA A 211 36.46 -0.58 4.70
CA ALA A 211 37.92 -0.49 4.68
C ALA A 211 38.41 0.46 5.77
N ARG A 212 39.67 0.33 6.20
CA ARG A 212 40.29 1.30 7.11
C ARG A 212 40.44 2.67 6.42
N PRO A 213 40.52 3.77 7.19
CA PRO A 213 40.84 5.09 6.64
C PRO A 213 42.09 5.03 5.75
N SER A 214 42.06 5.79 4.66
CA SER A 214 43.15 5.86 3.66
C SER A 214 43.44 4.57 2.87
N MET A 215 42.62 3.51 2.97
CA MET A 215 42.76 2.27 2.17
C MET A 215 42.03 2.31 0.80
N GLY A 216 41.66 3.49 0.31
CA GLY A 216 41.12 3.63 -1.05
C GLY A 216 39.64 3.26 -1.25
N LYS A 217 38.84 3.15 -0.18
CA LYS A 217 37.38 2.91 -0.29
C LYS A 217 36.66 3.90 -1.21
N THR A 218 37.01 5.18 -1.13
CA THR A 218 36.44 6.23 -2.00
C THR A 218 36.87 6.04 -3.45
N ALA A 219 38.13 5.67 -3.69
CA ALA A 219 38.65 5.43 -5.03
C ALA A 219 37.98 4.21 -5.69
N LEU A 220 37.80 3.12 -4.93
CA LEU A 220 37.09 1.92 -5.40
C LEU A 220 35.64 2.24 -5.78
N ARG A 221 34.92 2.99 -4.93
CA ARG A 221 33.57 3.47 -5.22
C ARG A 221 33.54 4.30 -6.49
N HIS A 222 34.41 5.30 -6.60
CA HIS A 222 34.43 6.21 -7.74
C HIS A 222 34.71 5.46 -9.04
N LYS A 223 35.67 4.53 -9.03
CA LYS A 223 36.00 3.74 -10.22
C LYS A 223 34.85 2.83 -10.66
N SER A 224 34.20 2.16 -9.71
CA SER A 224 33.03 1.33 -9.98
C SER A 224 31.88 2.18 -10.54
N ALA A 225 31.61 3.33 -9.90
CA ALA A 225 30.59 4.27 -10.34
C ALA A 225 30.84 4.80 -11.76
N SER A 226 32.08 5.19 -12.07
CA SER A 226 32.45 5.62 -13.42
C SER A 226 32.20 4.53 -14.45
N HIS A 227 32.46 3.26 -14.12
CA HIS A 227 32.22 2.16 -15.06
C HIS A 227 30.73 1.97 -15.34
N VAL A 228 29.89 2.01 -14.31
CA VAL A 228 28.42 1.89 -14.44
C VAL A 228 27.84 3.03 -15.29
N VAL A 229 28.32 4.26 -15.13
CA VAL A 229 27.83 5.43 -15.90
C VAL A 229 28.08 5.32 -17.41
N PHE A 230 29.10 4.57 -17.83
CA PHE A 230 29.36 4.33 -19.26
C PHE A 230 28.48 3.22 -19.86
N GLN A 231 27.65 2.57 -19.06
CA GLN A 231 26.68 1.59 -19.55
C GLN A 231 25.38 2.30 -19.93
N PRO A 232 24.87 2.10 -21.16
CA PRO A 232 23.80 2.93 -21.73
C PRO A 232 22.42 2.80 -21.07
N GLU A 233 22.22 1.83 -20.17
CA GLU A 233 20.88 1.45 -19.64
C GLU A 233 20.71 1.71 -18.13
N GLU A 234 21.75 2.13 -17.39
CA GLU A 234 21.71 2.16 -15.92
C GLU A 234 21.85 3.58 -15.33
N ASN A 235 20.98 3.94 -14.38
CA ASN A 235 21.06 5.19 -13.63
C ASN A 235 21.71 4.94 -12.26
N LEU A 236 22.66 5.80 -11.88
CA LEU A 236 23.40 5.70 -10.63
C LEU A 236 23.20 6.93 -9.75
N PHE A 237 22.68 6.72 -8.53
CA PHE A 237 22.61 7.76 -7.50
C PHE A 237 23.80 7.64 -6.53
N LEU A 238 24.47 8.77 -6.25
CA LEU A 238 25.67 8.81 -5.42
C LEU A 238 25.51 9.80 -4.28
N PHE A 239 25.42 9.30 -3.05
CA PHE A 239 25.39 10.15 -1.84
C PHE A 239 26.79 10.29 -1.24
N LEU A 240 27.26 11.51 -0.96
CA LEU A 240 28.59 11.77 -0.37
C LEU A 240 28.41 12.45 0.99
N GLN A 241 28.69 11.73 2.09
CA GLN A 241 28.77 12.33 3.42
C GLN A 241 30.09 11.95 4.09
N PRO A 242 30.97 12.92 4.42
CA PRO A 242 32.17 12.64 5.19
C PRO A 242 31.81 12.34 6.65
N LEU A 243 31.83 11.07 7.07
CA LEU A 243 31.78 10.73 8.50
C LEU A 243 33.18 10.88 9.13
N SER A 244 33.26 11.76 10.13
CA SER A 244 34.47 12.05 10.91
C SER A 244 35.03 10.83 11.66
N TYR A 245 36.36 10.77 11.68
CA TYR A 245 37.30 9.98 12.49
C TYR A 245 36.68 9.02 13.54
N TYR A 246 36.77 7.71 13.30
CA TYR A 246 37.24 6.65 14.24
C TYR A 246 36.74 5.25 13.83
N PHE A 247 35.67 5.14 13.03
CA PHE A 247 35.27 3.90 12.37
C PHE A 247 34.43 4.26 11.12
N SER A 248 35.06 4.38 9.94
CA SER A 248 34.35 4.82 8.73
C SER A 248 33.56 3.69 8.07
N ILE A 249 32.48 3.24 8.71
CA ILE A 249 31.39 2.54 8.03
C ILE A 249 30.64 3.59 7.21
N PHE A 250 31.12 3.94 6.02
CA PHE A 250 30.22 4.52 5.02
C PHE A 250 29.30 3.40 4.54
N ALA A 251 28.02 3.50 4.86
CA ALA A 251 26.98 2.81 4.12
C ALA A 251 26.86 3.51 2.76
N ASN A 252 27.31 2.84 1.69
CA ASN A 252 27.09 3.32 0.34
C ASN A 252 25.84 2.61 -0.19
N PHE A 253 24.75 3.35 -0.34
CA PHE A 253 23.61 2.86 -1.12
C PHE A 253 23.91 3.09 -2.60
N VAL A 254 24.08 2.00 -3.34
CA VAL A 254 23.99 2.01 -4.81
C VAL A 254 22.57 1.58 -5.11
N TYR A 255 21.67 2.53 -5.31
CA TYR A 255 20.33 2.23 -5.80
C TYR A 255 20.39 2.29 -7.33
N CYS A 256 20.14 1.16 -7.98
CA CYS A 256 19.99 1.09 -9.42
C CYS A 256 18.50 0.91 -9.73
N GLY A 257 17.88 1.96 -10.25
CA GLY A 257 16.46 1.99 -10.59
C GLY A 257 16.29 2.37 -12.06
N SER A 258 15.42 1.65 -12.77
CA SER A 258 15.20 1.79 -14.21
C SER A 258 14.51 3.09 -14.65
N HIS A 259 14.12 3.98 -13.74
CA HIS A 259 13.48 5.26 -14.09
C HIS A 259 13.80 6.36 -13.10
N THR A 260 14.80 7.21 -13.38
CA THR A 260 14.79 8.68 -13.15
C THR A 260 16.14 9.31 -13.53
N ARG A 261 16.08 10.48 -14.18
CA ARG A 261 17.26 11.28 -14.59
C ARG A 261 18.02 11.81 -13.37
N LEU A 262 19.35 11.83 -13.49
CA LEU A 262 20.31 12.48 -12.59
C LEU A 262 19.82 13.85 -12.08
N THR A 263 19.59 13.93 -10.77
CA THR A 263 19.68 15.19 -10.01
C THR A 263 20.81 15.01 -9.00
N VAL A 264 21.82 15.87 -9.09
CA VAL A 264 22.84 16.02 -8.05
C VAL A 264 22.31 17.13 -7.13
N PRO A 265 21.82 16.83 -5.90
CA PRO A 265 21.63 17.87 -4.93
C PRO A 265 23.02 18.20 -4.38
N ILE A 266 23.54 19.35 -4.78
CA ILE A 266 24.68 19.98 -4.11
C ILE A 266 24.10 20.57 -2.82
N GLY A 267 24.29 19.88 -1.71
CA GLY A 267 24.09 20.38 -0.35
C GLY A 267 25.43 20.55 0.34
#